data_AF-A0A0L0NPT9-F1
#
_entry.id   AF-A0A0L0NPT9-F1
#
_cell.length_a   1.000
_cell.length_b   1.000
_cell.length_c   1.000
_cell.angle_alpha   90.00
_cell.angle_beta   90.00
_cell.angle_gamma   90.00
#
_symmetry.space_group_name_H-M   'P 1'
#
loop_
_entity.id
_entity.type
_entity.pdbx_description
1 polymer ?
#
loop_
_entity_poly.entity_id
_entity_poly.type
_entity_poly.pdbx_seq_one_letter_code
_entity_poly.pdbx_strand_id
1 'polypeptide(L)'
;MVFFGYVAQNYICLLPHPALRFAAWAAYTYVQGLFGTGLWVLAHECGHGAFSDHTWVNDTVGWILHSYWFVPYFSWKFSHGKHHKATGHMDRDMVFVPHTKESFMKKHHAHSLEEIASDSPLYSLGHLLGQQLGGWIMYLFTNVTGQKVADSAWGMNHFNPNSAIFEKRDYWYIVMSDIGVLTQALVVYTWYKHFGAFNVLMHWAIPYIYVNHWLVFITFLQHSDPKMPHYEAHQWNFARGAAATIDREFGFVGKHIFHDIIETHVLHHYCSRIPFYNAREASEAIKKVMGHHYQHSDESMWVSLWKSARQCQFVEGDNGVLMYRNVNGFGVDPKKKS
;
A
#
# COMPACT_ATOMS: atom_id res chain seq x y z
N MET A 1 6.61 4.63 -20.30
CA MET A 1 6.19 5.99 -19.88
C MET A 1 6.54 7.07 -20.92
N VAL A 2 7.81 7.25 -21.29
CA VAL A 2 8.26 8.31 -22.23
C VAL A 2 7.55 8.25 -23.59
N PHE A 3 7.46 7.08 -24.22
CA PHE A 3 6.76 6.91 -25.50
C PHE A 3 5.32 7.42 -25.46
N PHE A 4 4.53 6.97 -24.47
CA PHE A 4 3.16 7.45 -24.28
C PHE A 4 3.11 8.96 -24.01
N GLY A 5 4.07 9.52 -23.27
CA GLY A 5 4.17 10.96 -23.02
C GLY A 5 4.41 11.75 -24.29
N TYR A 6 5.31 11.27 -25.15
CA TYR A 6 5.55 11.84 -26.47
C TYR A 6 4.28 11.80 -27.33
N VAL A 7 3.59 10.65 -27.38
CA VAL A 7 2.34 10.54 -28.14
C VAL A 7 1.27 11.50 -27.62
N ALA A 8 1.08 11.55 -26.29
CA ALA A 8 0.10 12.41 -25.68
C ALA A 8 0.35 13.90 -25.99
N GLN A 9 1.60 14.34 -25.82
CA GLN A 9 1.99 15.72 -26.03
C GLN A 9 1.85 16.18 -27.48
N ASN A 10 2.11 15.31 -28.46
CA ASN A 10 2.11 15.68 -29.88
C ASN A 10 0.77 15.47 -30.58
N TYR A 11 -0.06 14.51 -30.14
CA TYR A 11 -1.24 14.08 -30.89
C TYR A 11 -2.57 14.33 -30.20
N ILE A 12 -2.66 14.40 -28.86
CA ILE A 12 -3.97 14.60 -28.20
C ILE A 12 -4.55 15.97 -28.57
N CYS A 13 -3.74 17.01 -28.66
CA CYS A 13 -4.20 18.36 -29.02
C CYS A 13 -4.85 18.43 -30.41
N LEU A 14 -4.47 17.52 -31.31
CA LEU A 14 -4.96 17.43 -32.70
C LEU A 14 -6.35 16.80 -32.80
N LEU A 15 -6.88 16.19 -31.74
CA LEU A 15 -8.23 15.63 -31.76
C LEU A 15 -9.28 16.75 -31.89
N PRO A 16 -10.29 16.59 -32.77
CA PRO A 16 -11.19 17.67 -33.16
C PRO A 16 -12.18 18.09 -32.07
N HIS A 17 -12.55 17.17 -31.18
CA HIS A 17 -13.58 17.42 -30.16
C HIS A 17 -12.99 17.54 -28.75
N PRO A 18 -13.41 18.55 -27.95
CA PRO A 18 -12.97 18.71 -26.56
C PRO A 18 -13.19 17.46 -25.70
N ALA A 19 -14.34 16.79 -25.85
CA ALA A 19 -14.64 15.56 -25.12
C ALA A 19 -13.66 14.42 -25.45
N LEU A 20 -13.27 14.28 -26.72
CA LEU A 20 -12.27 13.30 -27.13
C LEU A 20 -10.88 13.62 -26.56
N ARG A 21 -10.50 14.90 -26.53
CA ARG A 21 -9.25 15.34 -25.90
C ARG A 21 -9.23 15.02 -24.42
N PHE A 22 -10.33 15.31 -23.72
CA PHE A 22 -10.46 15.00 -22.30
C PHE A 22 -10.35 13.50 -22.05
N ALA A 23 -11.09 12.68 -22.80
CA ALA A 23 -11.03 11.23 -22.68
C ALA A 23 -9.62 10.67 -22.97
N ALA A 24 -8.94 11.18 -24.00
CA ALA A 24 -7.58 10.77 -24.33
C ALA A 24 -6.57 11.18 -23.25
N TRP A 25 -6.68 12.38 -22.68
CA TRP A 25 -5.85 12.82 -21.57
C TRP A 25 -6.08 11.99 -20.30
N ALA A 26 -7.34 11.66 -19.98
CA ALA A 26 -7.68 10.81 -18.85
C ALA A 26 -7.16 9.37 -19.03
N ALA A 27 -7.31 8.79 -20.22
CA ALA A 27 -6.74 7.48 -20.54
C ALA A 27 -5.21 7.49 -20.44
N TYR A 28 -4.57 8.55 -20.95
CA TYR A 28 -3.12 8.73 -20.87
C TYR A 28 -2.63 8.75 -19.42
N THR A 29 -3.21 9.58 -18.55
CA THR A 29 -2.76 9.70 -17.16
C THR A 29 -3.00 8.42 -16.37
N TYR A 30 -4.11 7.72 -16.63
CA TYR A 30 -4.36 6.39 -16.06
C TYR A 30 -3.26 5.40 -16.44
N VAL A 31 -2.93 5.30 -17.74
CA VAL A 31 -1.85 4.43 -18.23
C VAL A 31 -0.49 4.81 -17.63
N GLN A 32 -0.18 6.11 -17.52
CA GLN A 32 1.05 6.54 -16.83
C GLN A 32 1.06 6.13 -15.37
N GLY A 33 -0.08 6.23 -14.68
CA GLY A 33 -0.25 5.75 -13.31
C GLY A 33 0.12 4.27 -13.18
N LEU A 34 -0.36 3.41 -14.09
CA LEU A 34 -0.03 1.98 -14.08
C LEU A 34 1.49 1.74 -14.21
N PHE A 35 2.14 2.31 -15.22
CA PHE A 35 3.58 2.14 -15.37
C PHE A 35 4.38 2.79 -14.23
N GLY A 36 3.89 3.89 -13.68
CA GLY A 36 4.47 4.54 -12.51
C GLY A 36 4.41 3.65 -11.27
N THR A 37 3.30 2.94 -11.06
CA THR A 37 3.17 1.94 -10.00
C THR A 37 4.12 0.77 -10.24
N GLY A 38 4.32 0.32 -11.48
CA GLY A 38 5.36 -0.67 -11.82
C GLY A 38 6.76 -0.23 -11.37
N LEU A 39 7.15 1.01 -11.66
CA LEU A 39 8.43 1.57 -11.18
C LEU A 39 8.48 1.65 -9.65
N TRP A 40 7.37 1.99 -9.02
CA TRP A 40 7.27 2.02 -7.56
C TRP A 40 7.49 0.62 -6.95
N VAL A 41 6.93 -0.42 -7.56
CA VAL A 41 7.11 -1.82 -7.16
C VAL A 41 8.57 -2.26 -7.33
N LEU A 42 9.24 -1.89 -8.42
CA LEU A 42 10.68 -2.19 -8.59
C LEU A 42 11.55 -1.58 -7.48
N ALA A 43 11.22 -0.35 -7.06
CA ALA A 43 11.89 0.29 -5.94
C ALA A 43 11.55 -0.36 -4.59
N HIS A 44 10.35 -0.93 -4.45
CA HIS A 44 10.00 -1.77 -3.31
C HIS A 44 10.81 -3.07 -3.28
N GLU A 45 10.98 -3.75 -4.42
CA GLU A 45 11.87 -4.93 -4.54
C GLU A 45 13.34 -4.59 -4.20
N CYS A 46 13.78 -3.38 -4.55
CA CYS A 46 15.09 -2.86 -4.10
C CYS A 46 15.17 -2.75 -2.57
N GLY A 47 14.09 -2.29 -1.92
CA GLY A 47 14.00 -2.21 -0.46
C GLY A 47 14.18 -3.56 0.24
N HIS A 48 13.79 -4.65 -0.43
CA HIS A 48 14.01 -6.03 0.04
C HIS A 48 15.36 -6.62 -0.35
N GLY A 49 16.12 -5.94 -1.22
CA GLY A 49 17.36 -6.46 -1.79
C GLY A 49 17.12 -7.61 -2.77
N ALA A 50 15.95 -7.63 -3.43
CA ALA A 50 15.57 -8.67 -4.39
C ALA A 50 15.93 -8.26 -5.83
N PHE A 51 16.03 -6.96 -6.12
CA PHE A 51 16.29 -6.46 -7.48
C PHE A 51 17.71 -6.78 -7.98
N SER A 52 18.71 -6.81 -7.08
CA SER A 52 20.11 -7.14 -7.39
C SER A 52 20.80 -7.81 -6.22
N ASP A 53 21.83 -8.63 -6.47
CA ASP A 53 22.70 -9.19 -5.42
C ASP A 53 23.54 -8.12 -4.69
N HIS A 54 23.64 -6.91 -5.25
CA HIS A 54 24.42 -5.82 -4.70
C HIS A 54 23.53 -4.80 -3.98
N THR A 55 23.66 -4.70 -2.65
CA THR A 55 22.88 -3.75 -1.83
C THR A 55 22.96 -2.31 -2.32
N TRP A 56 24.14 -1.85 -2.75
CA TRP A 56 24.31 -0.47 -3.22
C TRP A 56 23.55 -0.19 -4.53
N VAL A 57 23.40 -1.20 -5.41
CA VAL A 57 22.59 -1.07 -6.64
C VAL A 57 21.13 -0.94 -6.27
N ASN A 58 20.62 -1.84 -5.41
CA ASN A 58 19.26 -1.76 -4.90
C ASN A 58 18.99 -0.39 -4.29
N ASP A 59 19.85 0.06 -3.37
CA ASP A 59 19.64 1.30 -2.65
C ASP A 59 19.72 2.53 -3.56
N THR A 60 20.59 2.52 -4.57
CA THR A 60 20.66 3.60 -5.56
C THR A 60 19.42 3.65 -6.43
N VAL A 61 19.01 2.51 -7.00
CA VAL A 61 17.84 2.42 -7.89
C VAL A 61 16.56 2.73 -7.13
N GLY A 62 16.38 2.12 -5.96
CA GLY A 62 15.24 2.36 -5.09
C GLY A 62 15.14 3.83 -4.68
N TRP A 63 16.25 4.44 -4.26
CA TRP A 63 16.28 5.86 -3.89
C TRP A 63 15.88 6.78 -5.05
N ILE A 64 16.39 6.55 -6.27
CA ILE A 64 16.02 7.36 -7.44
C ILE A 64 14.53 7.22 -7.78
N LEU A 65 14.04 5.97 -7.88
CA LEU A 65 12.68 5.67 -8.33
C LEU A 65 11.61 6.11 -7.31
N HIS A 66 11.83 5.86 -6.01
CA HIS A 66 10.92 6.34 -4.96
C HIS A 66 10.98 7.86 -4.80
N SER A 67 12.16 8.48 -4.89
CA SER A 67 12.27 9.95 -4.84
C SER A 67 11.46 10.62 -5.95
N TYR A 68 11.49 10.07 -7.19
CA TYR A 68 10.70 10.58 -8.31
C TYR A 68 9.19 10.64 -8.01
N TRP A 69 8.70 9.72 -7.17
CA TRP A 69 7.31 9.65 -6.71
C TRP A 69 7.14 10.18 -5.27
N PHE A 70 8.02 11.06 -4.79
CA PHE A 70 7.93 11.65 -3.44
C PHE A 70 7.79 10.62 -2.30
N VAL A 71 8.38 9.44 -2.49
CA VAL A 71 8.47 8.42 -1.45
C VAL A 71 9.86 8.51 -0.80
N PRO A 72 9.95 8.69 0.53
CA PRO A 72 11.25 8.70 1.21
C PRO A 72 11.79 7.26 1.31
N TYR A 73 12.58 6.85 0.30
CA TYR A 73 12.97 5.45 0.07
C TYR A 73 13.48 4.71 1.31
N PHE A 74 14.49 5.22 2.01
CA PHE A 74 15.04 4.49 3.15
C PHE A 74 14.10 4.52 4.36
N SER A 75 13.43 5.64 4.60
CA SER A 75 12.40 5.73 5.63
C SER A 75 11.33 4.66 5.43
N TRP A 76 10.83 4.55 4.20
CA TRP A 76 9.84 3.54 3.86
C TRP A 76 10.43 2.12 3.89
N LYS A 77 11.64 1.91 3.37
CA LYS A 77 12.35 0.61 3.42
C LYS A 77 12.43 0.08 4.86
N PHE A 78 12.78 0.92 5.82
CA PHE A 78 12.90 0.48 7.22
C PHE A 78 11.54 0.25 7.89
N SER A 79 10.55 1.13 7.70
CA SER A 79 9.22 0.94 8.27
C SER A 79 8.51 -0.27 7.65
N HIS A 80 8.60 -0.44 6.34
CA HIS A 80 8.10 -1.60 5.60
C HIS A 80 8.81 -2.90 6.01
N GLY A 81 10.14 -2.85 6.19
CA GLY A 81 10.89 -3.99 6.72
C GLY A 81 10.46 -4.41 8.14
N LYS A 82 9.98 -3.48 8.97
CA LYS A 82 9.36 -3.79 10.27
C LYS A 82 7.97 -4.39 10.12
N HIS A 83 7.17 -3.94 9.15
CA HIS A 83 5.90 -4.56 8.79
C HIS A 83 6.10 -6.04 8.43
N HIS A 84 6.97 -6.38 7.48
CA HIS A 84 7.26 -7.78 7.13
C HIS A 84 7.70 -8.66 8.30
N LYS A 85 8.34 -8.09 9.33
CA LYS A 85 8.78 -8.83 10.53
C LYS A 85 7.65 -9.05 11.54
N ALA A 86 6.55 -8.33 11.42
CA ALA A 86 5.48 -8.26 12.40
C ALA A 86 4.06 -8.24 11.80
N THR A 87 3.90 -8.58 10.51
CA THR A 87 2.61 -8.55 9.81
C THR A 87 1.54 -9.30 10.62
N GLY A 88 0.36 -8.69 10.75
CA GLY A 88 -0.78 -9.28 11.48
C GLY A 88 -0.62 -9.31 13.00
N HIS A 89 0.44 -8.72 13.56
CA HIS A 89 0.58 -8.54 15.01
C HIS A 89 -0.11 -7.28 15.49
N MET A 90 -1.00 -7.38 16.49
CA MET A 90 -1.80 -6.24 16.96
C MET A 90 -0.98 -5.06 17.48
N ASP A 91 0.17 -5.31 18.12
CA ASP A 91 0.98 -4.23 18.69
C ASP A 91 2.21 -3.81 17.87
N ARG A 92 2.67 -4.65 16.92
CA ARG A 92 4.00 -4.51 16.31
C ARG A 92 3.98 -4.26 14.80
N ASP A 93 2.86 -4.50 14.13
CA ASP A 93 2.73 -4.21 12.71
C ASP A 93 2.88 -2.70 12.46
N MET A 94 3.71 -2.33 11.49
CA MET A 94 3.99 -0.92 11.18
C MET A 94 2.98 -0.29 10.21
N VAL A 95 2.07 -1.05 9.61
CA VAL A 95 1.23 -0.54 8.51
C VAL A 95 -0.24 -0.90 8.67
N PHE A 96 -0.58 -2.12 9.12
CA PHE A 96 -1.95 -2.63 9.09
C PHE A 96 -2.43 -3.11 10.47
N VAL A 97 -2.38 -2.23 11.48
CA VAL A 97 -2.99 -2.50 12.78
C VAL A 97 -4.47 -2.08 12.75
N PRO A 98 -5.42 -3.02 12.79
CA PRO A 98 -6.83 -2.70 12.80
C PRO A 98 -7.27 -2.18 14.18
N HIS A 99 -8.39 -1.47 14.20
CA HIS A 99 -9.06 -1.13 15.45
C HIS A 99 -9.59 -2.40 16.13
N THR A 100 -9.39 -2.55 17.44
CA THR A 100 -10.23 -3.44 18.25
C THR A 100 -11.65 -2.87 18.33
N LYS A 101 -12.66 -3.71 18.61
CA LYS A 101 -14.04 -3.26 18.83
C LYS A 101 -14.13 -2.07 19.80
N GLU A 102 -13.42 -2.13 20.93
CA GLU A 102 -13.38 -1.04 21.92
C GLU A 102 -12.78 0.24 21.34
N SER A 103 -11.62 0.15 20.69
CA SER A 103 -10.96 1.33 20.09
C SER A 103 -11.77 1.94 18.95
N PHE A 104 -12.52 1.11 18.21
CA PHE A 104 -13.43 1.53 17.16
C PHE A 104 -14.59 2.34 17.74
N MET A 105 -15.29 1.80 18.75
CA MET A 105 -16.38 2.52 19.45
C MET A 105 -15.89 3.85 20.05
N LYS A 106 -14.71 3.85 20.69
CA LYS A 106 -14.10 5.06 21.24
C LYS A 106 -13.81 6.13 20.18
N LYS A 107 -13.30 5.73 19.01
CA LYS A 107 -13.04 6.64 17.88
C LYS A 107 -14.32 7.27 17.33
N HIS A 108 -15.43 6.56 17.39
CA HIS A 108 -16.73 7.04 16.93
C HIS A 108 -17.55 7.73 18.03
N HIS A 109 -17.01 7.90 19.24
CA HIS A 109 -17.71 8.45 20.40
C HIS A 109 -19.04 7.73 20.70
N ALA A 110 -19.06 6.41 20.49
CA ALA A 110 -20.24 5.57 20.64
C ALA A 110 -20.09 4.62 21.85
N HIS A 111 -21.18 4.37 22.56
CA HIS A 111 -21.24 3.41 23.67
C HIS A 111 -21.56 1.99 23.19
N SER A 112 -22.20 1.86 22.03
CA SER A 112 -22.54 0.59 21.40
C SER A 112 -22.34 0.65 19.88
N LEU A 113 -22.28 -0.51 19.20
CA LEU A 113 -22.11 -0.54 17.75
C LEU A 113 -23.34 -0.01 17.01
N GLU A 114 -24.52 -0.13 17.62
CA GLU A 114 -25.80 0.33 17.07
C GLU A 114 -25.88 1.85 16.93
N GLU A 115 -25.12 2.61 17.74
CA GLU A 115 -25.04 4.08 17.67
C GLU A 115 -24.18 4.58 16.49
N ILE A 116 -23.35 3.70 15.90
CA ILE A 116 -22.42 4.09 14.83
C ILE A 116 -23.15 4.02 13.49
N ALA A 117 -23.50 5.19 12.93
CA ALA A 117 -24.11 5.36 11.61
C ALA A 117 -23.15 5.04 10.42
N SER A 118 -22.26 4.06 10.56
CA SER A 118 -21.33 3.65 9.50
C SER A 118 -21.98 2.82 8.39
N ASP A 119 -23.29 2.55 8.49
CA ASP A 119 -24.03 1.70 7.55
C ASP A 119 -24.51 2.41 6.27
N SER A 120 -24.24 3.72 6.12
CA SER A 120 -24.54 4.41 4.86
C SER A 120 -23.51 4.04 3.78
N PRO A 121 -23.93 3.55 2.59
CA PRO A 121 -23.03 3.38 1.44
C PRO A 121 -22.26 4.66 1.10
N LEU A 122 -22.86 5.84 1.32
CA LEU A 122 -22.18 7.12 1.09
C LEU A 122 -21.03 7.36 2.08
N TYR A 123 -21.20 6.94 3.34
CA TYR A 123 -20.13 7.02 4.33
C TYR A 123 -18.96 6.10 3.95
N SER A 124 -19.27 4.85 3.60
CA SER A 124 -18.26 3.88 3.14
C SER A 124 -17.51 4.38 1.90
N LEU A 125 -18.24 4.97 0.94
CA LEU A 125 -17.65 5.58 -0.25
C LEU A 125 -16.76 6.77 0.10
N GLY A 126 -17.22 7.68 0.97
CA GLY A 126 -16.43 8.83 1.41
C GLY A 126 -15.16 8.42 2.14
N HIS A 127 -15.24 7.42 3.01
CA HIS A 127 -14.08 6.84 3.68
C HIS A 127 -13.09 6.23 2.69
N LEU A 128 -13.57 5.43 1.73
CA LEU A 128 -12.75 4.84 0.67
C LEU A 128 -12.06 5.91 -0.16
N LEU A 129 -12.77 6.94 -0.62
CA LEU A 129 -12.18 8.03 -1.40
C LEU A 129 -11.09 8.76 -0.59
N GLY A 130 -11.34 9.03 0.70
CA GLY A 130 -10.34 9.62 1.59
C GLY A 130 -9.11 8.73 1.77
N GLN A 131 -9.30 7.42 1.96
CA GLN A 131 -8.22 6.45 2.09
C GLN A 131 -7.38 6.37 0.80
N GLN A 132 -8.03 6.24 -0.36
CA GLN A 132 -7.36 6.05 -1.64
C GLN A 132 -6.60 7.29 -2.11
N LEU A 133 -7.06 8.49 -1.75
CA LEU A 133 -6.43 9.76 -2.17
C LEU A 133 -5.46 10.33 -1.12
N GLY A 134 -5.72 10.10 0.17
CA GLY A 134 -4.97 10.71 1.27
C GLY A 134 -4.27 9.73 2.20
N GLY A 135 -4.62 8.44 2.17
CA GLY A 135 -4.13 7.44 3.12
C GLY A 135 -2.61 7.32 3.12
N TRP A 136 -1.99 7.28 1.93
CA TRP A 136 -0.54 7.23 1.81
C TRP A 136 0.17 8.47 2.40
N ILE A 137 -0.35 9.67 2.10
CA ILE A 137 0.23 10.90 2.64
C ILE A 137 0.10 10.91 4.16
N MET A 138 -1.07 10.56 4.69
CA MET A 138 -1.27 10.47 6.13
C MET A 138 -0.36 9.42 6.77
N TYR A 139 -0.14 8.28 6.12
CA TYR A 139 0.80 7.26 6.58
C TYR A 139 2.23 7.81 6.72
N LEU A 140 2.74 8.51 5.70
CA LEU A 140 4.08 9.10 5.77
C LEU A 140 4.22 10.13 6.89
N PHE A 141 3.20 10.97 7.10
CA PHE A 141 3.29 12.06 8.07
C PHE A 141 2.96 11.66 9.51
N THR A 142 2.15 10.63 9.73
CA THR A 142 1.59 10.30 11.05
C THR A 142 1.51 8.82 11.39
N ASN A 143 1.89 7.92 10.47
CA ASN A 143 1.77 6.47 10.64
C ASN A 143 0.32 6.01 10.97
N VAL A 144 -0.68 6.62 10.32
CA VAL A 144 -2.10 6.58 10.71
C VAL A 144 -2.73 5.19 10.92
N THR A 145 -2.22 4.13 10.28
CA THR A 145 -2.72 2.74 10.38
C THR A 145 -1.74 1.76 11.03
N GLY A 146 -0.53 2.20 11.39
CA GLY A 146 0.49 1.35 12.00
C GLY A 146 0.48 1.39 13.53
N GLN A 147 1.40 0.64 14.15
CA GLN A 147 1.66 0.72 15.58
C GLN A 147 1.96 2.16 16.01
N LYS A 148 1.51 2.53 17.22
CA LYS A 148 1.78 3.84 17.82
C LYS A 148 2.92 3.71 18.81
N VAL A 149 4.11 4.14 18.39
CA VAL A 149 5.33 4.14 19.22
C VAL A 149 5.69 5.53 19.76
N ALA A 150 4.89 6.55 19.44
CA ALA A 150 4.96 7.90 19.99
C ALA A 150 3.58 8.57 19.98
N ASP A 151 3.37 9.52 20.89
CA ASP A 151 2.10 10.23 21.07
C ASP A 151 1.91 11.46 20.16
N SER A 152 2.88 11.76 19.30
CA SER A 152 2.84 12.92 18.41
C SER A 152 2.99 12.53 16.95
N ALA A 153 2.33 13.29 16.07
CA ALA A 153 2.48 13.15 14.62
C ALA A 153 3.95 13.26 14.18
N TRP A 154 4.70 14.23 14.74
CA TRP A 154 6.12 14.40 14.44
C TRP A 154 7.00 13.24 14.91
N GLY A 155 6.66 12.63 16.06
CA GLY A 155 7.31 11.41 16.55
C GLY A 155 7.06 10.19 15.67
N MET A 156 5.98 10.20 14.87
CA MET A 156 5.55 9.14 13.95
C MET A 156 5.75 9.52 12.47
N ASN A 157 6.63 10.48 12.17
CA ASN A 157 6.80 11.04 10.83
C ASN A 157 7.98 10.38 10.10
N HIS A 158 7.76 9.91 8.86
CA HIS A 158 8.78 9.24 8.05
C HIS A 158 9.88 10.17 7.52
N PHE A 159 9.66 11.49 7.56
CA PHE A 159 10.63 12.53 7.21
C PHE A 159 11.37 13.09 8.43
N ASN A 160 11.15 12.53 9.62
CA ASN A 160 11.88 12.91 10.83
C ASN A 160 12.94 11.84 11.12
N PRO A 161 14.25 12.14 10.94
CA PRO A 161 15.34 11.21 11.26
C PRO A 161 15.40 10.77 12.74
N ASN A 162 14.74 11.52 13.63
CA ASN A 162 14.61 11.19 15.06
C ASN A 162 13.24 10.59 15.42
N SER A 163 12.43 10.20 14.42
CA SER A 163 11.16 9.54 14.68
C SER A 163 11.35 8.24 15.45
N ALA A 164 10.42 7.94 16.36
CA ALA A 164 10.38 6.69 17.11
C ALA A 164 10.19 5.45 16.21
N ILE A 165 9.82 5.65 14.94
CA ILE A 165 9.74 4.61 13.93
C ILE A 165 11.13 4.03 13.62
N PHE A 166 12.21 4.79 13.78
CA PHE A 166 13.55 4.41 13.31
C PHE A 166 14.53 4.12 14.44
N GLU A 167 15.57 3.36 14.14
CA GLU A 167 16.68 3.15 15.06
C GLU A 167 17.74 4.25 14.86
N LYS A 168 18.57 4.51 15.89
CA LYS A 168 19.63 5.55 15.80
C LYS A 168 20.58 5.38 14.62
N ARG A 169 20.82 4.12 14.19
CA ARG A 169 21.68 3.81 13.03
C ARG A 169 21.06 4.20 11.68
N ASP A 170 19.75 4.39 11.62
CA ASP A 170 19.03 4.69 10.39
C ASP A 170 19.08 6.18 10.04
N TYR A 171 19.46 7.04 11.00
CA TYR A 171 19.39 8.51 10.91
C TYR A 171 19.84 9.08 9.56
N TRP A 172 21.06 8.75 9.13
CA TRP A 172 21.62 9.31 7.89
C TRP A 172 20.93 8.80 6.63
N TYR A 173 20.34 7.61 6.67
CA TYR A 173 19.52 7.09 5.58
C TYR A 173 18.18 7.82 5.48
N ILE A 174 17.59 8.21 6.62
CA ILE A 174 16.38 9.06 6.62
C ILE A 174 16.71 10.42 5.99
N VAL A 175 17.81 11.04 6.41
CA VAL A 175 18.28 12.30 5.80
C VAL A 175 18.50 12.16 4.29
N MET A 176 19.11 11.06 3.83
CA MET A 176 19.24 10.81 2.39
C MET A 176 17.89 10.70 1.68
N SER A 177 16.90 10.08 2.30
CA SER A 177 15.54 10.00 1.74
C SER A 177 14.93 11.39 1.56
N ASP A 178 15.07 12.24 2.56
CA ASP A 178 14.58 13.62 2.53
C ASP A 178 15.28 14.44 1.43
N ILE A 179 16.60 14.28 1.27
CA ILE A 179 17.37 14.88 0.17
C ILE A 179 16.81 14.42 -1.18
N GLY A 180 16.44 13.15 -1.33
CA GLY A 180 15.87 12.61 -2.56
C GLY A 180 14.54 13.27 -2.92
N VAL A 181 13.63 13.39 -1.93
CA VAL A 181 12.34 14.07 -2.10
C VAL A 181 12.51 15.55 -2.41
N LEU A 182 13.40 16.26 -1.71
CA LEU A 182 13.71 17.67 -1.97
C LEU A 182 14.33 17.88 -3.35
N THR A 183 15.19 16.96 -3.79
CA THR A 183 15.79 16.97 -5.13
C THR A 183 14.70 16.82 -6.19
N GLN A 184 13.78 15.87 -6.02
CA GLN A 184 12.65 15.74 -6.94
C GLN A 184 11.75 16.97 -6.91
N ALA A 185 11.55 17.61 -5.75
CA ALA A 185 10.75 18.83 -5.66
C ALA A 185 11.37 19.97 -6.49
N LEU A 186 12.70 20.08 -6.47
CA LEU A 186 13.43 21.01 -7.33
C LEU A 186 13.29 20.64 -8.82
N VAL A 187 13.34 19.36 -9.17
CA VAL A 187 13.11 18.89 -10.55
C VAL A 187 11.71 19.24 -11.03
N VAL A 188 10.66 19.00 -10.22
CA VAL A 188 9.28 19.36 -10.56
C VAL A 188 9.10 20.87 -10.65
N TYR A 189 9.74 21.64 -9.77
CA TYR A 189 9.72 23.09 -9.83
C TYR A 189 10.38 23.64 -11.10
N THR A 190 11.57 23.14 -11.45
CA THR A 190 12.24 23.55 -12.70
C THR A 190 11.44 23.12 -13.93
N TRP A 191 10.88 21.91 -13.93
CA TRP A 191 9.95 21.45 -14.96
C TRP A 191 8.78 22.44 -15.12
N TYR A 192 8.11 22.81 -14.03
CA TYR A 192 7.03 23.82 -14.06
C TYR A 192 7.50 25.14 -14.67
N LYS A 193 8.69 25.64 -14.30
CA LYS A 193 9.24 26.90 -14.82
C LYS A 193 9.52 26.86 -16.33
N HIS A 194 9.87 25.71 -16.88
CA HIS A 194 10.22 25.58 -18.30
C HIS A 194 9.03 25.17 -19.19
N PHE A 195 8.12 24.32 -18.71
CA PHE A 195 7.06 23.71 -19.53
C PHE A 195 5.63 24.04 -19.06
N GLY A 196 5.49 24.74 -17.94
CA GLY A 196 4.21 25.20 -17.42
C GLY A 196 3.43 24.17 -16.60
N ALA A 197 2.40 24.67 -15.90
CA ALA A 197 1.62 23.86 -14.96
C ALA A 197 0.89 22.69 -15.61
N PHE A 198 0.31 22.89 -16.80
CA PHE A 198 -0.43 21.84 -17.49
C PHE A 198 0.46 20.63 -17.80
N ASN A 199 1.70 20.88 -18.22
CA ASN A 199 2.64 19.81 -18.55
C ASN A 199 3.01 19.00 -17.29
N VAL A 200 3.36 19.66 -16.19
CA VAL A 200 3.62 18.99 -14.90
C VAL A 200 2.39 18.24 -14.39
N LEU A 201 1.21 18.85 -14.49
CA LEU A 201 -0.04 18.27 -14.02
C LEU A 201 -0.33 16.93 -14.73
N MET A 202 -0.26 16.94 -16.07
CA MET A 202 -0.63 15.78 -16.88
C MET A 202 0.44 14.69 -16.89
N HIS A 203 1.72 15.06 -16.87
CA HIS A 203 2.81 14.10 -17.01
C HIS A 203 3.37 13.59 -15.69
N TRP A 204 3.14 14.29 -14.57
CA TRP A 204 3.71 13.90 -13.28
C TRP A 204 2.69 13.94 -12.13
N ALA A 205 1.95 15.02 -11.93
CA ALA A 205 1.10 15.16 -10.73
C ALA A 205 -0.13 14.23 -10.73
N ILE A 206 -0.88 14.14 -11.82
CA ILE A 206 -2.00 13.19 -11.92
C ILE A 206 -1.49 11.73 -11.92
N PRO A 207 -0.45 11.36 -12.69
CA PRO A 207 0.18 10.05 -12.55
C PRO A 207 0.64 9.73 -11.13
N TYR A 208 1.23 10.68 -10.41
CA TYR A 208 1.59 10.52 -9.00
C TYR A 208 0.37 10.19 -8.14
N ILE A 209 -0.75 10.88 -8.31
CA ILE A 209 -2.01 10.54 -7.60
C ILE A 209 -2.45 9.11 -7.91
N TYR A 210 -2.35 8.66 -9.16
CA TYR A 210 -2.62 7.25 -9.50
C TYR A 210 -1.64 6.28 -8.84
N VAL A 211 -0.34 6.59 -8.79
CA VAL A 211 0.65 5.74 -8.10
C VAL A 211 0.28 5.57 -6.63
N ASN A 212 -0.09 6.65 -5.94
CA ASN A 212 -0.54 6.60 -4.55
C ASN A 212 -1.82 5.80 -4.38
N HIS A 213 -2.80 6.01 -5.27
CA HIS A 213 -4.04 5.25 -5.27
C HIS A 213 -3.77 3.75 -5.42
N TRP A 214 -2.99 3.34 -6.43
CA TRP A 214 -2.68 1.93 -6.66
C TRP A 214 -1.89 1.31 -5.51
N LEU A 215 -0.94 2.05 -4.92
CA LEU A 215 -0.22 1.61 -3.73
C LEU A 215 -1.19 1.28 -2.58
N VAL A 216 -2.08 2.22 -2.25
CA VAL A 216 -3.07 2.02 -1.18
C VAL A 216 -4.05 0.91 -1.55
N PHE A 217 -4.54 0.87 -2.78
CA PHE A 217 -5.49 -0.13 -3.28
C PHE A 217 -4.94 -1.55 -3.16
N ILE A 218 -3.72 -1.78 -3.67
CA ILE A 218 -3.07 -3.08 -3.70
C ILE A 218 -2.80 -3.55 -2.27
N THR A 219 -2.11 -2.73 -1.49
CA THR A 219 -1.66 -3.12 -0.14
C THR A 219 -2.82 -3.26 0.83
N PHE A 220 -3.87 -2.45 0.72
CA PHE A 220 -5.11 -2.66 1.47
C PHE A 220 -5.75 -4.01 1.16
N LEU A 221 -5.85 -4.40 -0.11
CA LEU A 221 -6.50 -5.65 -0.49
C LEU A 221 -5.69 -6.92 -0.23
N GLN A 222 -4.38 -6.75 -0.11
CA GLN A 222 -3.44 -7.77 0.31
C GLN A 222 -3.50 -8.04 1.82
N HIS A 223 -3.78 -7.02 2.63
CA HIS A 223 -3.70 -7.10 4.10
C HIS A 223 -5.06 -6.99 4.82
N SER A 224 -6.11 -6.57 4.14
CA SER A 224 -7.45 -6.39 4.70
C SER A 224 -8.48 -7.19 3.90
N ASP A 225 -8.77 -8.38 4.41
CA ASP A 225 -9.86 -9.25 3.95
C ASP A 225 -10.53 -9.91 5.17
N PRO A 226 -11.85 -10.15 5.16
CA PRO A 226 -12.56 -10.84 6.25
C PRO A 226 -11.96 -12.19 6.67
N LYS A 227 -11.21 -12.85 5.78
CA LYS A 227 -10.51 -14.11 6.06
C LYS A 227 -9.15 -13.93 6.72
N MET A 228 -8.61 -12.72 6.79
CA MET A 228 -7.28 -12.48 7.36
C MET A 228 -7.35 -12.36 8.89
N PRO A 229 -6.59 -13.20 9.62
CA PRO A 229 -6.48 -13.11 11.07
C PRO A 229 -5.49 -12.03 11.49
N HIS A 230 -5.70 -11.51 12.69
CA HIS A 230 -4.73 -10.74 13.44
C HIS A 230 -4.47 -11.44 14.77
N TYR A 231 -3.29 -11.25 15.34
CA TYR A 231 -2.83 -12.02 16.48
C TYR A 231 -2.35 -11.13 17.61
N GLU A 232 -2.73 -11.50 18.82
CA GLU A 232 -2.07 -11.03 20.03
C GLU A 232 -0.67 -11.63 20.16
N ALA A 233 0.20 -10.98 20.92
CA ALA A 233 1.61 -11.34 21.03
C ALA A 233 1.89 -12.81 21.36
N HIS A 234 1.05 -13.44 22.21
CA HIS A 234 1.24 -14.81 22.64
C HIS A 234 0.80 -15.86 21.60
N GLN A 235 -0.03 -15.49 20.62
CA GLN A 235 -0.42 -16.36 19.50
C GLN A 235 0.41 -16.11 18.25
N TRP A 236 1.06 -14.95 18.15
CA TRP A 236 1.79 -14.56 16.96
C TRP A 236 3.12 -15.30 16.85
N ASN A 237 3.43 -15.75 15.64
CA ASN A 237 4.79 -16.09 15.22
C ASN A 237 4.96 -15.66 13.76
N PHE A 238 6.21 -15.66 13.27
CA PHE A 238 6.51 -15.20 11.92
C PHE A 238 5.70 -15.94 10.84
N ALA A 239 5.55 -17.27 10.96
CA ALA A 239 4.83 -18.06 9.95
C ALA A 239 3.33 -17.73 9.90
N ARG A 240 2.70 -17.48 11.06
CA ARG A 240 1.30 -17.02 11.14
C ARG A 240 1.14 -15.60 10.60
N GLY A 241 2.06 -14.70 10.95
CA GLY A 241 2.05 -13.32 10.45
C GLY A 241 2.24 -13.25 8.93
N ALA A 242 3.19 -14.00 8.38
CA ALA A 242 3.43 -14.07 6.94
C ALA A 242 2.26 -14.74 6.17
N ALA A 243 1.50 -15.62 6.81
CA ALA A 243 0.26 -16.19 6.26
C ALA A 243 -0.93 -15.22 6.28
N ALA A 244 -0.87 -14.14 7.07
CA ALA A 244 -1.97 -13.19 7.24
C ALA A 244 -2.03 -12.17 6.09
N THR A 245 -2.02 -12.70 4.87
CA THR A 245 -2.11 -11.93 3.64
C THR A 245 -2.73 -12.80 2.54
N ILE A 246 -3.20 -12.18 1.45
CA ILE A 246 -3.95 -12.86 0.40
C ILE A 246 -3.46 -12.44 -0.98
N ASP A 247 -3.28 -13.42 -1.86
CA ASP A 247 -3.00 -13.18 -3.27
C ASP A 247 -4.29 -12.84 -4.02
N ARG A 248 -4.19 -11.87 -4.94
CA ARG A 248 -5.30 -11.43 -5.79
C ARG A 248 -4.90 -11.56 -7.26
N GLU A 249 -5.86 -11.37 -8.15
CA GLU A 249 -5.59 -11.31 -9.59
C GLU A 249 -5.87 -9.92 -10.15
N PHE A 250 -4.92 -9.39 -10.93
CA PHE A 250 -5.12 -8.17 -11.71
C PHE A 250 -4.71 -8.35 -13.19
N GLY A 251 -4.90 -9.57 -13.70
CA GLY A 251 -4.78 -9.92 -15.11
C GLY A 251 -3.44 -9.52 -15.71
N PHE A 252 -3.48 -8.91 -16.90
CA PHE A 252 -2.27 -8.47 -17.60
C PHE A 252 -1.50 -7.39 -16.82
N VAL A 253 -2.21 -6.48 -16.15
CA VAL A 253 -1.58 -5.36 -15.45
C VAL A 253 -0.79 -5.87 -14.24
N GLY A 254 -1.40 -6.73 -13.40
CA GLY A 254 -0.70 -7.33 -12.27
C GLY A 254 0.56 -8.10 -12.70
N LYS A 255 0.39 -9.00 -13.67
CA LYS A 255 1.44 -9.93 -14.14
C LYS A 255 2.58 -9.29 -14.92
N HIS A 256 2.36 -8.17 -15.60
CA HIS A 256 3.35 -7.61 -16.53
C HIS A 256 3.71 -6.14 -16.28
N ILE A 257 2.85 -5.38 -15.59
CA ILE A 257 3.12 -3.98 -15.27
C ILE A 257 3.47 -3.83 -13.79
N PHE A 258 2.78 -4.54 -12.90
CA PHE A 258 3.05 -4.50 -11.46
C PHE A 258 3.94 -5.64 -10.96
N HIS A 259 4.57 -6.38 -11.88
CA HIS A 259 5.60 -7.36 -11.53
C HIS A 259 5.11 -8.45 -10.56
N ASP A 260 3.91 -8.99 -10.77
CA ASP A 260 3.34 -10.09 -9.97
C ASP A 260 3.20 -9.81 -8.46
N ILE A 261 3.35 -8.55 -8.02
CA ILE A 261 3.23 -8.20 -6.59
C ILE A 261 1.84 -8.51 -6.04
N ILE A 262 0.81 -8.45 -6.89
CA ILE A 262 -0.57 -8.75 -6.51
C ILE A 262 -0.79 -10.27 -6.44
N GLU A 263 -0.21 -11.00 -7.38
CA GLU A 263 -0.41 -12.43 -7.60
C GLU A 263 0.47 -13.33 -6.72
N THR A 264 1.53 -12.79 -6.10
CA THR A 264 2.54 -13.56 -5.35
C THR A 264 2.88 -12.97 -3.98
N HIS A 265 1.97 -12.17 -3.42
CA HIS A 265 2.19 -11.45 -2.18
C HIS A 265 2.32 -12.33 -0.93
N VAL A 266 1.63 -13.47 -0.88
CA VAL A 266 1.80 -14.47 0.18
C VAL A 266 3.25 -14.95 0.21
N LEU A 267 3.80 -15.33 -0.95
CA LEU A 267 5.22 -15.68 -1.06
C LEU A 267 6.09 -14.50 -0.62
N HIS A 268 5.78 -13.30 -1.08
CA HIS A 268 6.53 -12.10 -0.75
C HIS A 268 6.65 -11.87 0.77
N HIS A 269 5.60 -12.15 1.55
CA HIS A 269 5.68 -12.05 3.01
C HIS A 269 6.57 -13.11 3.66
N TYR A 270 6.58 -14.33 3.12
CA TYR A 270 7.48 -15.38 3.62
C TYR A 270 8.93 -15.17 3.18
N CYS A 271 9.16 -14.72 1.95
CA CYS A 271 10.45 -14.73 1.27
C CYS A 271 10.60 -13.50 0.35
N SER A 272 10.54 -12.29 0.91
CA SER A 272 10.61 -11.03 0.15
C SER A 272 11.92 -10.79 -0.62
N ARG A 273 12.96 -11.61 -0.41
CA ARG A 273 14.23 -11.54 -1.15
C ARG A 273 14.20 -12.30 -2.47
N ILE A 274 13.15 -13.09 -2.73
CA ILE A 274 12.97 -13.74 -4.03
C ILE A 274 12.50 -12.66 -5.01
N PRO A 275 13.22 -12.41 -6.12
CA PRO A 275 12.82 -11.42 -7.08
C PRO A 275 11.51 -11.80 -7.78
N PHE A 276 10.73 -10.79 -8.17
CA PHE A 276 9.47 -10.98 -8.91
C PHE A 276 9.55 -11.94 -10.11
N TYR A 277 10.66 -11.96 -10.85
CA TYR A 277 10.82 -12.83 -12.03
C TYR A 277 10.97 -14.33 -11.68
N ASN A 278 11.24 -14.66 -10.42
CA ASN A 278 11.22 -16.03 -9.89
C ASN A 278 10.04 -16.28 -8.95
N ALA A 279 9.22 -15.26 -8.65
CA ALA A 279 8.17 -15.34 -7.64
C ALA A 279 7.08 -16.35 -8.02
N ARG A 280 6.73 -16.51 -9.30
CA ARG A 280 5.72 -17.48 -9.73
C ARG A 280 6.11 -18.93 -9.38
N GLU A 281 7.34 -19.32 -9.67
CA GLU A 281 7.83 -20.67 -9.37
C GLU A 281 7.85 -20.92 -7.85
N ALA A 282 8.38 -19.95 -7.10
CA ALA A 282 8.43 -20.03 -5.65
C ALA A 282 7.02 -20.03 -5.00
N SER A 283 6.05 -19.34 -5.58
CA SER A 283 4.65 -19.35 -5.14
C SER A 283 4.03 -20.74 -5.35
N GLU A 284 4.29 -21.40 -6.47
CA GLU A 284 3.85 -22.80 -6.67
C GLU A 284 4.51 -23.76 -5.68
N ALA A 285 5.74 -23.49 -5.25
CA ALA A 285 6.39 -24.26 -4.18
C ALA A 285 5.74 -24.01 -2.82
N ILE A 286 5.47 -22.76 -2.44
CA ILE A 286 4.89 -22.45 -1.13
C ILE A 286 3.45 -22.93 -0.99
N LYS A 287 2.65 -22.89 -2.07
CA LYS A 287 1.29 -23.45 -2.11
C LYS A 287 1.25 -24.91 -1.70
N LYS A 288 2.24 -25.72 -2.12
CA LYS A 288 2.33 -27.15 -1.75
C LYS A 288 2.55 -27.37 -0.26
N VAL A 289 3.25 -26.45 0.40
CA VAL A 289 3.54 -26.53 1.85
C VAL A 289 2.38 -25.98 2.67
N MET A 290 1.81 -24.83 2.27
CA MET A 290 0.71 -24.19 2.98
C MET A 290 -0.62 -24.94 2.82
N GLY A 291 -0.83 -25.61 1.69
CA GLY A 291 -2.07 -26.32 1.38
C GLY A 291 -3.29 -25.42 1.55
N HIS A 292 -4.24 -25.84 2.38
CA HIS A 292 -5.47 -25.10 2.66
C HIS A 292 -5.28 -23.77 3.41
N HIS A 293 -4.08 -23.50 3.95
CA HIS A 293 -3.77 -22.21 4.59
C HIS A 293 -3.40 -21.12 3.59
N TYR A 294 -3.01 -21.47 2.36
CA TYR A 294 -2.70 -20.48 1.33
C TYR A 294 -3.96 -19.71 0.93
N GLN A 295 -3.91 -18.38 1.00
CA GLN A 295 -5.05 -17.52 0.71
C GLN A 295 -4.92 -16.90 -0.67
N HIS A 296 -5.94 -17.10 -1.49
CA HIS A 296 -6.05 -16.52 -2.82
C HIS A 296 -7.51 -16.17 -3.13
N SER A 297 -7.71 -15.13 -3.94
CA SER A 297 -9.01 -14.77 -4.49
C SER A 297 -8.88 -14.21 -5.90
N ASP A 298 -9.65 -14.79 -6.82
CA ASP A 298 -9.86 -14.34 -8.20
C ASP A 298 -11.00 -13.33 -8.32
N GLU A 299 -11.60 -12.90 -7.20
CA GLU A 299 -12.64 -11.88 -7.19
C GLU A 299 -12.08 -10.57 -7.73
N SER A 300 -12.90 -9.85 -8.51
CA SER A 300 -12.57 -8.50 -8.97
C SER A 300 -12.12 -7.65 -7.78
N MET A 301 -10.89 -7.13 -7.85
CA MET A 301 -10.31 -6.32 -6.78
C MET A 301 -11.18 -5.08 -6.45
N TRP A 302 -11.96 -4.57 -7.41
CA TRP A 302 -12.92 -3.48 -7.16
C TRP A 302 -14.10 -3.92 -6.29
N VAL A 303 -14.59 -5.15 -6.49
CA VAL A 303 -15.63 -5.75 -5.64
C VAL A 303 -15.05 -6.05 -4.26
N SER A 304 -13.84 -6.61 -4.20
CA SER A 304 -13.15 -6.86 -2.94
C SER A 304 -12.85 -5.56 -2.19
N LEU A 305 -12.51 -4.46 -2.87
CA LEU A 305 -12.28 -3.15 -2.24
C LEU A 305 -13.52 -2.69 -1.48
N TRP A 306 -14.67 -2.76 -2.16
CA TRP A 306 -15.95 -2.38 -1.56
C TRP A 306 -16.32 -3.30 -0.39
N LYS A 307 -16.11 -4.61 -0.54
CA LYS A 307 -16.37 -5.59 0.52
C LYS A 307 -15.47 -5.36 1.73
N SER A 308 -14.16 -5.28 1.55
CA SER A 308 -13.19 -5.06 2.63
C SER A 308 -13.46 -3.74 3.35
N ALA A 309 -13.77 -2.65 2.64
CA ALA A 309 -14.11 -1.37 3.28
C ALA A 309 -15.34 -1.46 4.20
N ARG A 310 -16.32 -2.29 3.84
CA ARG A 310 -17.53 -2.48 4.64
C ARG A 310 -17.39 -3.56 5.70
N GLN A 311 -16.53 -4.55 5.49
CA GLN A 311 -16.44 -5.74 6.33
C GLN A 311 -15.26 -5.73 7.29
N CYS A 312 -14.21 -4.96 7.02
CA CYS A 312 -12.98 -4.86 7.80
C CYS A 312 -12.91 -3.56 8.61
N GLN A 313 -13.89 -3.31 9.48
CA GLN A 313 -13.97 -2.06 10.26
C GLN A 313 -13.20 -2.16 11.59
N PHE A 314 -13.33 -3.29 12.27
CA PHE A 314 -12.61 -3.60 13.50
C PHE A 314 -12.33 -5.10 13.58
N VAL A 315 -11.51 -5.53 14.53
CA VAL A 315 -11.26 -6.93 14.82
C VAL A 315 -11.78 -7.31 16.20
N GLU A 316 -12.27 -8.54 16.31
CA GLU A 316 -12.65 -9.17 17.58
C GLU A 316 -12.39 -10.68 17.50
N GLY A 317 -12.21 -11.32 18.65
CA GLY A 317 -12.00 -12.75 18.75
C GLY A 317 -11.60 -13.15 20.17
N ASP A 318 -11.36 -14.45 20.34
CA ASP A 318 -11.04 -15.06 21.64
C ASP A 318 -9.69 -15.79 21.54
N ASN A 319 -9.01 -15.99 22.67
CA ASN A 319 -7.72 -16.70 22.77
C ASN A 319 -6.60 -16.14 21.87
N GLY A 320 -6.59 -14.82 21.64
CA GLY A 320 -5.51 -14.12 20.93
C GLY A 320 -5.53 -14.26 19.39
N VAL A 321 -6.59 -14.82 18.81
CA VAL A 321 -6.83 -14.81 17.36
C VAL A 321 -8.05 -13.93 17.09
N LEU A 322 -7.84 -12.85 16.34
CA LEU A 322 -8.82 -11.81 16.08
C LEU A 322 -9.17 -11.79 14.58
N MET A 323 -10.45 -11.67 14.25
CA MET A 323 -10.92 -11.63 12.87
C MET A 323 -11.67 -10.33 12.61
N TYR A 324 -11.66 -9.88 11.36
CA TYR A 324 -12.39 -8.68 10.95
C TYR A 324 -13.91 -8.82 11.14
N ARG A 325 -14.49 -7.68 11.49
CA ARG A 325 -15.90 -7.45 11.79
C ARG A 325 -16.34 -6.08 11.30
N ASN A 326 -17.65 -5.93 11.29
CA ASN A 326 -18.33 -4.70 11.00
C ASN A 326 -19.60 -4.60 11.84
N VAL A 327 -20.14 -3.38 11.91
CA VAL A 327 -21.37 -3.10 12.65
C VAL A 327 -22.61 -3.79 12.04
N ASN A 328 -22.52 -4.23 10.78
CA ASN A 328 -23.65 -4.82 10.05
C ASN A 328 -23.74 -6.35 10.19
N GLY A 329 -22.80 -6.98 10.90
CA GLY A 329 -22.75 -8.44 11.04
C GLY A 329 -22.42 -9.20 9.75
N PHE A 330 -21.88 -8.55 8.72
CA PHE A 330 -21.40 -9.25 7.52
C PHE A 330 -20.09 -10.02 7.81
N GLY A 331 -19.89 -11.19 7.20
CA GLY A 331 -18.64 -11.98 7.35
C GLY A 331 -18.75 -13.16 8.33
N VAL A 332 -17.61 -13.81 8.61
CA VAL A 332 -17.56 -15.11 9.32
C VAL A 332 -17.51 -14.89 10.83
N ASP A 333 -18.63 -15.02 11.56
CA ASP A 333 -18.75 -14.90 13.04
C ASP A 333 -17.68 -15.74 13.79
N PRO A 334 -16.85 -15.18 14.71
CA PRO A 334 -15.72 -15.92 15.28
C PRO A 334 -16.19 -16.91 16.34
N LYS A 335 -17.45 -16.79 16.79
CA LYS A 335 -18.08 -17.66 17.79
C LYS A 335 -18.77 -18.86 17.14
N LYS A 336 -19.02 -18.82 15.83
CA LYS A 336 -19.47 -19.99 15.08
C LYS A 336 -18.24 -20.81 14.72
N LYS A 337 -17.94 -21.81 15.54
CA LYS A 337 -16.98 -22.86 15.20
C LYS A 337 -17.30 -23.40 13.81
N SER A 338 -16.34 -23.33 12.89
CA SER A 338 -16.36 -24.06 11.62
C SER A 338 -16.26 -25.55 11.86
#